data_AF-G5RRH2-F1
#
_entry.id   AF-G5RRH2-F1
#
_cell.length_a   1.000
_cell.length_b   1.000
_cell.length_c   1.000
_cell.angle_alpha   90.00
_cell.angle_beta   90.00
_cell.angle_gamma   90.00
#
_symmetry.space_group_name_H-M   'P 1'
#
loop_
_entity.id
_entity.type
_entity.pdbx_description
1 polymer ?
#
loop_
_entity_poly.entity_id
_entity_poly.type
_entity_poly.pdbx_seq_one_letter_code
_entity_poly.pdbx_strand_id
1 'polypeptide(L)'
;MTSRNYLLLTPGPLTTSRTVKEAMLFDSCTWDDDYNIGVVEQIRQQLTALATASEGYTSVLLQGSGSYAVEAVLGSALGPQDKVLIVSNGAYGARMVEMAGLMGIAHHAYDCGE
;
A
#
# COMPACT_ATOMS: atom_id res chain seq x y z
N MET A 1 17.47 -23.11 -20.86
CA MET A 1 16.64 -22.85 -19.66
C MET A 1 15.18 -22.89 -20.08
N THR A 2 14.40 -23.88 -19.62
CA THR A 2 12.96 -23.97 -19.90
C THR A 2 12.23 -22.80 -19.23
N SER A 3 11.56 -21.95 -20.00
CA SER A 3 10.73 -20.87 -19.45
C SER A 3 9.61 -21.46 -18.61
N ARG A 4 9.65 -21.28 -17.28
CA ARG A 4 8.54 -21.63 -16.39
C ARG A 4 7.41 -20.61 -16.59
N ASN A 5 6.51 -20.90 -17.52
CA ASN A 5 5.29 -20.11 -17.78
C ASN A 5 4.18 -20.43 -16.75
N TYR A 6 4.54 -20.47 -15.47
CA TYR A 6 3.58 -20.74 -14.40
C TYR A 6 2.78 -19.46 -14.09
N LEU A 7 1.45 -19.58 -14.15
CA LEU A 7 0.53 -18.49 -13.84
C LEU A 7 0.00 -18.67 -12.41
N LEU A 8 0.17 -17.64 -11.58
CA LEU A 8 -0.44 -17.53 -10.27
C LEU A 8 -1.89 -17.07 -10.45
N LEU A 9 -2.83 -17.98 -10.20
CA LEU A 9 -4.27 -17.74 -10.23
C LEU A 9 -4.83 -17.65 -8.80
N THR A 10 -4.17 -16.84 -7.97
CA THR A 10 -4.58 -16.58 -6.58
C THR A 10 -5.16 -15.16 -6.48
N PRO A 11 -5.82 -14.80 -5.38
CA PRO A 11 -6.15 -13.41 -5.08
C PRO A 11 -4.91 -12.51 -4.85
N GLY A 12 -3.73 -13.12 -4.73
CA GLY A 12 -2.44 -12.48 -4.51
C GLY A 12 -1.45 -13.45 -3.85
N PRO A 13 -0.14 -13.39 -4.18
CA PRO A 13 0.47 -12.59 -5.25
C PRO A 13 0.16 -13.13 -6.65
N LEU A 14 0.21 -12.27 -7.67
CA LEU A 14 -0.02 -12.60 -9.08
C LEU A 14 1.28 -12.69 -9.89
N THR A 15 1.23 -13.33 -11.05
CA THR A 15 2.38 -13.40 -11.97
C THR A 15 2.65 -12.01 -12.58
N THR A 16 3.84 -11.47 -12.34
CA THR A 16 4.30 -10.21 -12.94
C THR A 16 4.63 -10.38 -14.43
N SER A 17 4.44 -9.29 -15.20
CA SER A 17 4.81 -9.24 -16.62
C SER A 17 6.32 -9.36 -16.83
N ARG A 18 6.74 -9.64 -18.06
CA ARG A 18 8.17 -9.70 -18.42
C ARG A 18 8.87 -8.36 -18.16
N THR A 19 8.25 -7.24 -18.54
CA THR A 19 8.84 -5.91 -18.41
C THR A 19 9.07 -5.52 -16.95
N VAL A 20 8.17 -5.89 -16.03
CA VAL A 20 8.36 -5.67 -14.59
C VAL A 20 9.55 -6.49 -14.07
N LYS A 21 9.71 -7.73 -14.54
CA LYS A 21 10.86 -8.58 -14.16
C LYS A 21 12.18 -8.04 -14.69
N GLU A 22 12.19 -7.53 -15.92
CA GLU A 22 13.37 -6.91 -16.53
C GLU A 22 13.79 -5.65 -15.77
N ALA A 23 12.85 -4.80 -15.36
CA ALA A 23 13.14 -3.61 -14.56
C ALA A 23 13.78 -3.93 -13.20
N MET A 24 13.46 -5.08 -12.59
CA MET A 24 14.05 -5.53 -11.32
C MET A 24 15.51 -5.99 -11.45
N LEU A 25 16.06 -6.12 -12.66
CA LEU A 25 17.46 -6.50 -12.88
C LEU A 25 18.41 -5.28 -12.90
N PHE A 26 17.89 -4.08 -12.67
CA PHE A 26 18.66 -2.84 -12.68
C PHE A 26 18.78 -2.26 -11.27
N ASP A 27 20.01 -2.09 -10.81
CA ASP A 27 20.30 -1.39 -9.56
C ASP A 27 20.14 0.12 -9.77
N SER A 28 19.50 0.80 -8.82
CA SER A 28 19.28 2.25 -8.87
C SER A 28 19.94 2.96 -7.70
N CYS A 29 20.57 4.10 -7.96
CA CYS A 29 21.07 5.01 -6.93
C CYS A 29 19.96 6.02 -6.57
N THR A 30 19.62 6.13 -5.29
CA THR A 30 18.51 6.99 -4.83
C THR A 30 18.77 8.49 -5.01
N TRP A 31 20.02 8.88 -5.22
CA TRP A 31 20.45 10.27 -5.36
C TRP A 31 20.55 10.73 -6.80
N ASP A 32 20.43 9.81 -7.75
CA ASP A 32 20.53 10.14 -9.16
C ASP A 32 19.18 10.64 -9.67
N ASP A 33 19.20 11.74 -10.42
CA ASP A 33 18.00 12.36 -11.00
C ASP A 33 17.23 11.38 -11.89
N ASP A 34 17.94 10.50 -12.61
CA ASP A 34 17.35 9.46 -13.46
C ASP A 34 16.43 8.52 -12.66
N TYR A 35 16.76 8.22 -11.40
CA TYR A 35 15.90 7.42 -10.53
C TYR A 35 14.87 8.29 -9.80
N ASN A 36 15.31 9.36 -9.15
CA ASN A 36 14.41 10.16 -8.31
C ASN A 36 13.35 10.88 -9.15
N ILE A 37 13.77 11.64 -10.15
CA ILE A 37 12.86 12.38 -11.04
C ILE A 37 12.27 11.44 -12.10
N GLY A 38 13.10 10.60 -12.70
CA GLY A 38 12.70 9.73 -13.81
C GLY A 38 11.82 8.55 -13.41
N VAL A 39 11.89 8.07 -12.17
CA VAL A 39 11.11 6.91 -11.69
C VAL A 39 10.20 7.27 -10.52
N VAL A 40 10.75 7.76 -9.40
CA VAL A 40 9.98 7.97 -8.17
C VAL A 40 8.89 9.02 -8.35
N GLU A 41 9.22 10.21 -8.86
CA GLU A 41 8.24 11.27 -9.09
C GLU A 41 7.20 10.89 -10.13
N GLN A 42 7.58 10.16 -11.18
CA GLN A 42 6.65 9.66 -12.19
C GLN A 42 5.62 8.70 -11.58
N ILE A 43 6.06 7.74 -10.76
CA ILE A 43 5.16 6.81 -10.06
C ILE A 43 4.23 7.59 -9.12
N ARG A 44 4.77 8.55 -8.36
CA ARG A 44 3.96 9.34 -7.42
C ARG A 44 2.87 10.15 -8.10
N GLN A 45 3.19 10.81 -9.22
CA GLN A 45 2.23 11.57 -10.02
C GLN A 45 1.13 10.67 -10.58
N GLN A 46 1.49 9.51 -11.15
CA GLN A 46 0.54 8.56 -11.71
C GLN A 46 -0.39 7.96 -10.64
N LEU A 47 0.15 7.59 -9.47
CA LEU A 47 -0.65 7.06 -8.36
C LEU A 47 -1.62 8.12 -7.80
N THR A 48 -1.15 9.37 -7.66
CA THR A 48 -2.01 10.46 -7.19
C THR A 48 -3.15 10.72 -8.17
N ALA A 49 -2.85 10.79 -9.47
CA ALA A 49 -3.84 10.98 -10.52
C ALA A 49 -4.85 9.81 -10.63
N LEU A 50 -4.43 8.59 -10.31
CA LEU A 50 -5.32 7.42 -10.23
C LEU A 50 -6.29 7.54 -9.04
N ALA A 51 -5.83 8.07 -7.91
CA ALA A 51 -6.63 8.18 -6.69
C ALA A 51 -7.60 9.38 -6.72
N THR A 52 -7.21 10.51 -7.30
CA THR A 52 -8.01 11.73 -7.31
C THR A 52 -7.56 12.72 -8.40
N ALA A 53 -8.49 13.55 -8.88
CA ALA A 53 -8.20 14.70 -9.75
C ALA A 53 -8.06 16.02 -8.95
N SER A 54 -8.32 16.00 -7.64
CA SER A 54 -8.25 17.19 -6.80
C SER A 54 -6.82 17.60 -6.49
N GLU A 55 -6.59 18.91 -6.43
CA GLU A 55 -5.31 19.48 -5.99
C GLU A 55 -5.09 19.29 -4.48
N GLY A 56 -3.83 19.45 -4.04
CA GLY A 56 -3.46 19.35 -2.61
C GLY A 56 -3.17 17.93 -2.11
N TYR A 57 -3.17 16.94 -3.00
CA TYR A 57 -2.88 15.54 -2.66
C TYR A 57 -1.51 15.11 -3.19
N THR A 58 -0.94 14.10 -2.54
CA THR A 58 0.28 13.42 -2.97
C THR A 58 0.24 11.95 -2.55
N SER A 59 1.13 11.15 -3.12
CA SER A 59 1.35 9.76 -2.71
C SER A 59 2.73 9.60 -2.08
N VAL A 60 2.82 8.76 -1.05
CA VAL A 60 4.07 8.33 -0.44
C VAL A 60 4.29 6.85 -0.80
N LEU A 61 5.46 6.53 -1.35
CA LEU A 61 5.84 5.14 -1.61
C LEU A 61 6.34 4.50 -0.31
N LEU A 62 5.66 3.44 0.13
CA LEU A 62 6.03 2.71 1.34
C LEU A 62 6.57 1.33 0.97
N GLN A 63 7.75 1.00 1.49
CA GLN A 63 8.37 -0.30 1.26
C GLN A 63 7.78 -1.33 2.23
N GLY A 64 6.76 -2.06 1.78
CA GLY A 64 6.10 -3.06 2.61
C GLY A 64 4.91 -3.71 1.92
N SER A 65 4.19 -4.54 2.66
CA SER A 65 2.92 -5.13 2.21
C SER A 65 1.77 -4.12 2.30
N GLY A 66 0.60 -4.47 1.77
CA GLY A 66 -0.61 -3.66 1.97
C GLY A 66 -0.95 -3.44 3.45
N SER A 67 -0.70 -4.42 4.32
CA SER A 67 -0.90 -4.28 5.77
C SER A 67 -0.01 -3.18 6.37
N TYR A 68 1.24 -3.08 5.90
CA TYR A 68 2.17 -2.04 6.36
C TYR A 68 1.65 -0.63 6.01
N ALA A 69 1.10 -0.46 4.81
CA ALA A 69 0.53 0.82 4.40
C ALA A 69 -0.72 1.19 5.24
N VAL A 70 -1.59 0.22 5.53
CA VAL A 70 -2.77 0.44 6.38
C VAL A 70 -2.37 0.84 7.80
N GLU A 71 -1.41 0.14 8.40
CA GLU A 71 -0.90 0.44 9.74
C GLU A 71 -0.23 1.82 9.80
N ALA A 72 0.57 2.18 8.77
CA ALA A 72 1.16 3.50 8.66
C ALA A 72 0.11 4.61 8.63
N VAL A 73 -1.00 4.42 7.91
CA VAL A 73 -2.11 5.39 7.88
C VAL A 73 -2.78 5.50 9.25
N LEU A 74 -3.11 4.37 9.88
CA LEU A 74 -3.72 4.37 11.22
C LEU A 74 -2.85 5.12 12.25
N GLY A 75 -1.53 4.94 12.19
CA GLY A 75 -0.59 5.57 13.13
C GLY A 75 -0.20 7.01 12.85
N SER A 76 -0.46 7.53 11.64
CA SER A 76 0.01 8.87 11.25
C SER A 76 -1.10 9.85 10.91
N ALA A 77 -2.29 9.36 10.53
CA ALA A 77 -3.41 10.22 10.14
C ALA A 77 -4.32 10.61 11.31
N LEU A 78 -4.23 9.90 12.45
CA LEU A 78 -5.08 10.12 13.62
C LEU A 78 -4.31 10.87 14.71
N GLY A 79 -4.93 11.90 15.27
CA GLY A 79 -4.44 12.60 16.45
C GLY A 79 -4.68 11.83 17.75
N PRO A 80 -4.02 12.21 18.86
CA PRO A 80 -4.11 11.48 20.14
C PRO A 80 -5.51 11.42 20.78
N GLN A 81 -6.44 12.28 20.35
CA GLN A 81 -7.81 12.35 20.85
C GLN A 81 -8.83 11.91 19.80
N ASP A 82 -8.37 11.52 18.61
CA ASP A 82 -9.26 11.04 17.56
C ASP A 82 -9.76 9.63 17.87
N LYS A 83 -10.94 9.32 17.32
CA LYS A 83 -11.54 7.99 17.42
C LYS A 83 -11.95 7.51 16.05
N VAL A 84 -11.51 6.31 15.68
CA VAL A 84 -11.82 5.72 14.36
C VAL A 84 -12.97 4.72 14.45
N LEU A 85 -13.89 4.79 13.47
CA LEU A 85 -14.88 3.74 13.22
C LEU A 85 -14.30 2.76 12.21
N ILE A 86 -14.19 1.48 12.59
CA ILE A 86 -13.72 0.41 11.71
C ILE A 86 -14.93 -0.46 11.37
N VAL A 87 -15.34 -0.43 10.10
CA VAL A 87 -16.38 -1.30 9.56
C VAL A 87 -15.73 -2.61 9.14
N SER A 88 -15.96 -3.66 9.91
CA SER A 88 -15.34 -4.97 9.69
C SER A 88 -16.31 -5.91 8.97
N ASN A 89 -16.00 -6.19 7.71
CA ASN A 89 -16.70 -7.15 6.86
C ASN A 89 -15.74 -8.25 6.37
N GLY A 90 -14.91 -8.78 7.27
CA GLY A 90 -13.99 -9.87 6.97
C GLY A 90 -12.57 -9.64 7.50
N ALA A 91 -11.63 -10.46 7.01
CA ALA A 91 -10.28 -10.57 7.57
C ALA A 91 -9.46 -9.27 7.56
N TYR A 92 -9.68 -8.38 6.60
CA TYR A 92 -8.96 -7.10 6.54
C TYR A 92 -9.45 -6.11 7.60
N GLY A 93 -10.77 -6.03 7.83
CA GLY A 93 -11.35 -5.20 8.89
C GLY A 93 -10.94 -5.69 10.27
N ALA A 94 -11.01 -7.00 10.51
CA ALA A 94 -10.52 -7.62 11.75
C ALA A 94 -9.04 -7.28 12.01
N ARG A 95 -8.20 -7.30 10.97
CA ARG A 95 -6.79 -6.91 11.07
C ARG A 95 -6.61 -5.42 11.42
N MET A 96 -7.43 -4.52 10.86
CA MET A 96 -7.39 -3.10 11.24
C MET A 96 -7.76 -2.88 12.70
N VAL A 97 -8.74 -3.64 13.23
CA VAL A 97 -9.11 -3.61 14.65
C VAL A 97 -7.94 -4.05 15.53
N GLU A 98 -7.26 -5.14 15.15
CA GLU A 98 -6.06 -5.62 15.86
C GLU A 98 -4.94 -4.57 15.86
N MET A 99 -4.62 -3.99 14.70
CA MET A 99 -3.63 -2.91 14.57
C MET A 99 -3.97 -1.72 15.48
N ALA A 100 -5.21 -1.23 15.42
CA ALA A 100 -5.65 -0.10 16.25
C ALA A 100 -5.51 -0.41 17.75
N GLY A 101 -5.85 -1.63 18.17
CA GLY A 101 -5.67 -2.09 19.55
C GLY A 101 -4.21 -2.11 20.01
N LEU A 102 -3.31 -2.67 19.19
CA LEU A 102 -1.86 -2.72 19.47
C LEU A 102 -1.24 -1.34 19.58
N MET A 103 -1.71 -0.38 18.78
CA MET A 103 -1.22 0.99 18.75
C MET A 103 -1.85 1.89 19.83
N GLY A 104 -2.83 1.39 20.59
CA GLY A 104 -3.56 2.18 21.59
C GLY A 104 -4.49 3.24 20.98
N ILE A 105 -4.87 3.08 19.71
CA ILE A 105 -5.78 4.00 19.02
C ILE A 105 -7.20 3.76 19.50
N ALA A 106 -7.88 4.82 19.94
CA ALA A 106 -9.29 4.74 20.29
C ALA A 106 -10.11 4.37 19.04
N HIS A 107 -10.84 3.26 19.11
CA HIS A 107 -11.62 2.78 17.98
C HIS A 107 -12.98 2.19 18.40
N HIS A 108 -13.89 2.11 17.44
CA HIS A 108 -15.11 1.32 17.54
C HIS A 108 -15.16 0.37 16.35
N ALA A 109 -15.29 -0.94 16.62
CA ALA A 109 -15.50 -1.93 15.59
C ALA A 109 -16.99 -2.14 15.37
N TYR A 110 -17.45 -1.94 14.14
CA TYR A 110 -18.77 -2.36 13.68
C TYR A 110 -18.59 -3.65 12.89
N ASP A 111 -18.97 -4.78 13.49
CA ASP A 111 -18.91 -6.10 12.86
C ASP A 111 -20.17 -6.35 12.02
N CYS A 112 -19.98 -6.59 10.73
CA CYS A 112 -21.05 -6.88 9.78
C CYS A 112 -21.54 -8.34 9.83
N GLY A 113 -20.93 -9.21 10.63
CA GLY A 113 -21.39 -10.58 10.87
C GLY A 113 -20.98 -11.60 9.80
N GLU A 114 -19.75 -11.50 9.29
CA GLU A 114 -19.14 -12.56 8.47
C GLU A 114 -18.56 -13.70 9.31
#